data_AF-A0A3A1YKP5-F1
#
_entry.id   AF-A0A3A1YKP5-F1
#
_cell.length_a   1.000
_cell.length_b   1.000
_cell.length_c   1.000
_cell.angle_alpha   90.00
_cell.angle_beta   90.00
_cell.angle_gamma   90.00
#
_symmetry.space_group_name_H-M   'P 1'
#
loop_
_entity.id
_entity.type
_entity.pdbx_description
1 polymer ?
#
loop_
_entity_poly.entity_id
_entity_poly.type
_entity_poly.pdbx_seq_one_letter_code
_entity_poly.pdbx_strand_id
1 'polypeptide(L)'
;MIKLFTSTLKRKSTWLLQGSLALASLGALAPAQAAYNYEPSKLSIEQLERNYSKLLQQNPQLIEQIKQYLFEYTQFGQNRDITTKEFLMQSSIFFGSLNNKYKLNNNVYTADPKVDQFAQLGATCLEFANRKARILETDKNHSCSFILAMYMLAGYQRDGVQTLAMLGVPTYVYYNVKEKGVDKASQAEMQTVKSFEKWNTFTLDFKPFIVDYNYFKNVGVDTVQKLFKVVLKP
;
A
#
# COMPACT_ATOMS: atom_id res chain seq x y z
N MET A 1 76.90 5.04 -50.25
CA MET A 1 75.43 4.99 -50.21
C MET A 1 75.03 4.25 -48.94
N ILE A 2 74.14 4.86 -48.16
CA ILE A 2 74.01 4.77 -46.70
C ILE A 2 73.24 3.51 -46.26
N LYS A 3 73.78 2.79 -45.26
CA LYS A 3 73.09 1.75 -44.47
C LYS A 3 71.99 2.40 -43.63
N LEU A 4 70.76 1.91 -43.74
CA LEU A 4 69.67 2.25 -42.82
C LEU A 4 69.02 0.98 -42.28
N PHE A 5 69.08 0.90 -40.95
CA PHE A 5 68.50 -0.08 -40.05
C PHE A 5 66.97 -0.07 -40.13
N THR A 6 66.35 -1.24 -40.06
CA THR A 6 65.01 -1.36 -39.48
C THR A 6 64.99 -2.51 -38.47
N SER A 7 64.65 -2.13 -37.25
CA SER A 7 64.64 -2.90 -36.02
C SER A 7 63.44 -3.82 -35.91
N THR A 8 63.69 -5.04 -35.44
CA THR A 8 62.70 -6.02 -34.99
C THR A 8 62.08 -5.59 -33.66
N LEU A 9 60.80 -5.20 -33.67
CA LEU A 9 60.03 -4.96 -32.46
C LEU A 9 59.30 -6.24 -32.04
N LYS A 10 59.84 -6.93 -31.03
CA LYS A 10 59.17 -7.98 -30.26
C LYS A 10 58.01 -7.36 -29.48
N ARG A 11 56.76 -7.62 -29.89
CA ARG A 11 55.58 -7.40 -29.03
C ARG A 11 55.54 -8.50 -27.97
N LYS A 12 55.90 -8.13 -26.74
CA LYS A 12 55.59 -8.92 -25.54
C LYS A 12 54.07 -8.87 -25.32
N SER A 13 53.49 -10.05 -25.24
CA SER A 13 52.11 -10.34 -24.87
C SER A 13 51.86 -9.94 -23.41
N THR A 14 51.18 -8.81 -23.21
CA THR A 14 50.64 -8.40 -21.90
C THR A 14 49.26 -9.02 -21.72
N TRP A 15 49.21 -10.33 -21.50
CA TRP A 15 48.07 -11.00 -20.90
C TRP A 15 48.40 -11.16 -19.42
N LEU A 16 47.78 -10.35 -18.55
CA LEU A 16 47.65 -10.58 -17.10
C LEU A 16 47.09 -9.28 -16.50
N LEU A 17 45.77 -9.22 -16.29
CA LEU A 17 45.04 -8.42 -15.28
C LEU A 17 43.57 -8.20 -15.74
N GLN A 18 42.86 -9.31 -15.98
CA GLN A 18 41.39 -9.33 -15.95
C GLN A 18 40.98 -10.54 -15.12
N GLY A 19 41.12 -10.42 -13.81
CA GLY A 19 40.79 -11.50 -12.91
C GLY A 19 40.83 -11.01 -11.48
N SER A 20 39.83 -10.20 -11.09
CA SER A 20 39.36 -9.97 -9.70
C SER A 20 38.33 -8.82 -9.67
N LEU A 21 37.18 -8.98 -10.30
CA LEU A 21 36.03 -8.05 -10.13
C LEU A 21 34.71 -8.78 -10.43
N ALA A 22 34.54 -9.96 -9.84
CA ALA A 22 33.31 -10.73 -9.95
C ALA A 22 33.06 -11.53 -8.66
N LEU A 23 33.02 -10.86 -7.51
CA LEU A 23 32.60 -11.46 -6.23
C LEU A 23 31.98 -10.42 -5.26
N ALA A 24 31.30 -9.41 -5.81
CA ALA A 24 30.61 -8.38 -5.02
C ALA A 24 29.14 -8.17 -5.44
N SER A 25 28.51 -9.16 -6.08
CA SER A 25 27.11 -9.04 -6.55
C SER A 25 26.15 -10.11 -6.00
N LEU A 26 26.56 -10.92 -5.03
CA LEU A 26 25.70 -11.96 -4.42
C LEU A 26 25.07 -11.56 -3.06
N GLY A 27 25.20 -10.29 -2.66
CA GLY A 27 24.66 -9.79 -1.40
C GLY A 27 23.44 -8.88 -1.54
N ALA A 28 22.43 -9.22 -2.35
CA ALA A 28 21.17 -8.46 -2.39
C ALA A 28 19.96 -9.24 -2.94
N LEU A 29 19.88 -10.54 -2.64
CA LEU A 29 18.64 -11.32 -2.81
C LEU A 29 18.25 -11.95 -1.47
N ALA A 30 18.19 -11.13 -0.42
CA ALA A 30 17.22 -11.42 0.62
C ALA A 30 15.88 -10.97 0.04
N PRO A 31 14.94 -11.86 -0.34
CA PRO A 31 13.56 -11.42 -0.42
C PRO A 31 13.27 -10.83 0.95
N ALA A 32 12.91 -9.54 0.97
CA ALA A 32 12.57 -8.81 2.16
C ALA A 32 11.27 -9.38 2.75
N GLN A 33 11.34 -10.59 3.30
CA GLN A 33 10.46 -11.15 4.32
C GLN A 33 10.74 -10.46 5.66
N ALA A 34 11.09 -9.17 5.64
CA ALA A 34 11.24 -8.38 6.85
C ALA A 34 9.85 -8.32 7.48
N ALA A 35 9.60 -9.26 8.39
CA ALA A 35 8.45 -9.29 9.26
C ALA A 35 8.22 -7.86 9.74
N TYR A 36 7.08 -7.31 9.37
CA TYR A 36 6.70 -5.97 9.78
C TYR A 36 6.71 -5.91 11.30
N ASN A 37 7.72 -5.24 11.87
CA ASN A 37 7.91 -5.03 13.30
C ASN A 37 7.75 -3.55 13.64
N TYR A 38 6.74 -2.88 13.07
CA TYR A 38 6.42 -1.52 13.48
C TYR A 38 5.50 -1.56 14.70
N GLU A 39 6.05 -1.23 15.86
CA GLU A 39 5.35 -1.22 17.14
C GLU A 39 5.27 0.23 17.67
N PRO A 40 4.25 1.02 17.26
CA PRO A 40 4.15 2.44 17.62
C PRO A 40 4.07 2.66 19.14
N SER A 41 3.52 1.68 19.88
CA SER A 41 3.44 1.71 21.34
C SER A 41 4.80 1.77 22.04
N LYS A 42 5.89 1.37 21.38
CA LYS A 42 7.26 1.43 21.93
C LYS A 42 7.99 2.73 21.62
N LEU A 43 7.43 3.59 20.77
CA LEU A 43 8.06 4.85 20.35
C LEU A 43 7.69 5.99 21.31
N SER A 44 8.59 6.97 21.49
CA SER A 44 8.27 8.24 22.16
C SER A 44 7.32 9.09 21.29
N ILE A 45 6.66 10.08 21.89
CA ILE A 45 5.78 11.00 21.13
C ILE A 45 6.58 11.70 20.03
N GLU A 46 7.78 12.18 20.31
CA GLU A 46 8.64 12.86 19.32
C GLU A 46 9.07 11.92 18.19
N GLN A 47 9.29 10.63 18.49
CA GLN A 47 9.55 9.62 17.46
C GLN A 47 8.33 9.38 16.58
N LEU A 48 7.13 9.31 17.18
CA LEU A 48 5.87 9.19 16.44
C LEU A 48 5.62 10.42 15.56
N GLU A 49 5.84 11.63 16.06
CA GLU A 49 5.66 12.88 15.30
C GLU A 49 6.63 13.00 14.11
N ARG A 50 7.89 12.60 14.30
CA ARG A 50 8.87 12.51 13.21
C ARG A 50 8.45 11.47 12.17
N ASN A 51 7.98 10.30 12.62
CA ASN A 51 7.53 9.25 11.71
C ASN A 51 6.30 9.70 10.91
N TYR A 52 5.31 10.28 11.59
CA TYR A 52 4.11 10.86 11.00
C TYR A 52 4.44 11.90 9.92
N SER A 53 5.27 12.88 10.26
CA SER A 53 5.69 13.93 9.31
C SER A 53 6.40 13.35 8.09
N LYS A 54 7.32 12.38 8.30
CA LYS A 54 8.03 11.70 7.23
C LYS A 54 7.08 10.95 6.30
N LEU A 55 6.15 10.16 6.86
CA LEU A 55 5.21 9.35 6.08
C LEU A 55 4.25 10.22 5.26
N LEU A 56 3.80 11.36 5.80
CA LEU A 56 3.01 12.34 5.05
C LEU A 56 3.80 13.01 3.93
N GLN A 57 5.06 13.38 4.18
CA GLN A 57 5.94 13.93 3.14
C GLN A 57 6.20 12.94 1.99
N GLN A 58 6.27 11.64 2.30
CA GLN A 58 6.40 10.58 1.29
C GLN A 58 5.10 10.36 0.49
N ASN A 59 3.96 10.82 1.01
CA ASN A 59 2.64 10.65 0.43
C ASN A 59 1.85 11.97 0.41
N PRO A 60 2.35 13.01 -0.28
CA PRO A 60 1.83 14.38 -0.13
C PRO A 60 0.37 14.56 -0.58
N GLN A 61 -0.16 13.63 -1.39
CA GLN A 61 -1.53 13.67 -1.89
C GLN A 61 -2.50 12.77 -1.10
N LEU A 62 -2.00 11.96 -0.16
CA LEU A 62 -2.80 10.93 0.50
C LEU A 62 -4.02 11.49 1.22
N ILE A 63 -3.85 12.60 1.94
CA ILE A 63 -4.94 13.19 2.72
C ILE A 63 -6.04 13.73 1.81
N GLU A 64 -5.67 14.35 0.69
CA GLU A 64 -6.66 14.82 -0.28
C GLU A 64 -7.35 13.67 -1.01
N GLN A 65 -6.63 12.57 -1.29
CA GLN A 65 -7.23 11.34 -1.82
C GLN A 65 -8.24 10.73 -0.86
N ILE A 66 -7.93 10.68 0.45
CA ILE A 66 -8.87 10.18 1.46
C ILE A 66 -10.11 11.08 1.52
N LYS A 67 -9.92 12.41 1.59
CA LYS A 67 -11.04 13.36 1.65
C LYS A 67 -11.93 13.25 0.41
N GLN A 68 -11.33 13.18 -0.78
CA GLN A 68 -12.08 13.02 -2.03
C GLN A 68 -12.86 11.71 -2.04
N TYR A 69 -12.23 10.61 -1.66
CA TYR A 69 -12.89 9.30 -1.57
C TYR A 69 -14.06 9.34 -0.58
N LEU A 70 -13.87 9.88 0.62
CA LEU A 70 -14.94 10.00 1.62
C LEU A 70 -16.07 10.91 1.12
N PHE A 71 -15.73 12.02 0.47
CA PHE A 71 -16.72 12.90 -0.14
C PHE A 71 -17.56 12.15 -1.18
N GLU A 72 -16.93 11.52 -2.18
CA GLU A 72 -17.61 10.73 -3.21
C GLU A 72 -18.45 9.59 -2.62
N TYR A 73 -17.90 8.88 -1.63
CA TYR A 73 -18.62 7.79 -0.97
C TYR A 73 -19.86 8.29 -0.25
N THR A 74 -19.78 9.41 0.48
CA THR A 74 -20.95 9.98 1.17
C THR A 74 -22.01 10.48 0.20
N GLN A 75 -21.62 10.95 -1.00
CA GLN A 75 -22.56 11.30 -2.07
C GLN A 75 -23.25 10.07 -2.67
N PHE A 76 -22.56 8.94 -2.73
CA PHE A 76 -23.14 7.67 -3.16
C PHE A 76 -24.04 7.05 -2.06
N GLY A 77 -23.60 7.11 -0.81
CA GLY A 77 -24.21 6.46 0.35
C GLY A 77 -25.63 6.94 0.62
N GLN A 78 -25.84 8.25 0.78
CA GLN A 78 -27.18 8.88 0.99
C GLN A 78 -28.13 8.11 1.94
N ASN A 79 -27.60 7.50 3.01
CA ASN A 79 -28.32 6.65 3.97
C ASN A 79 -28.98 5.41 3.35
N ARG A 80 -28.43 4.89 2.26
CA ARG A 80 -28.85 3.63 1.65
C ARG A 80 -28.50 2.46 2.55
N ASP A 81 -29.39 1.47 2.56
CA ASP A 81 -29.10 0.17 3.13
C ASP A 81 -28.02 -0.52 2.28
N ILE A 82 -26.96 -1.01 2.93
CA ILE A 82 -25.86 -1.71 2.28
C ILE A 82 -25.40 -2.85 3.18
N THR A 83 -25.11 -4.03 2.61
CA THR A 83 -24.53 -5.13 3.38
C THR A 83 -23.08 -4.80 3.76
N THR A 84 -22.59 -5.39 4.84
CA THR A 84 -21.20 -5.17 5.28
C THR A 84 -20.20 -5.58 4.21
N LYS A 85 -20.49 -6.67 3.49
CA LYS A 85 -19.66 -7.15 2.39
C LYS A 85 -19.60 -6.13 1.25
N GLU A 86 -20.74 -5.60 0.81
CA GLU A 86 -20.79 -4.58 -0.25
C GLU A 86 -20.10 -3.30 0.17
N PHE A 87 -20.32 -2.85 1.41
CA PHE A 87 -19.66 -1.69 2.00
C PHE A 87 -18.14 -1.83 1.93
N LEU A 88 -17.59 -2.91 2.45
CA LEU A 88 -16.14 -3.17 2.43
C LEU A 88 -15.58 -3.34 1.02
N MET A 89 -16.33 -3.98 0.12
CA MET A 89 -15.92 -4.14 -1.27
C MET A 89 -15.84 -2.80 -2.00
N GLN A 90 -16.79 -1.89 -1.79
CA GLN A 90 -16.71 -0.54 -2.34
C GLN A 90 -15.59 0.28 -1.66
N SER A 91 -15.39 0.10 -0.35
CA SER A 91 -14.28 0.73 0.36
C SER A 91 -12.90 0.24 -0.04
N SER A 92 -12.80 -1.00 -0.51
CA SER A 92 -11.55 -1.55 -1.03
C SER A 92 -11.01 -0.75 -2.23
N ILE A 93 -11.84 0.01 -2.97
CA ILE A 93 -11.40 0.83 -4.11
C ILE A 93 -10.30 1.82 -3.71
N PHE A 94 -10.48 2.50 -2.57
CA PHE A 94 -9.46 3.41 -2.05
C PHE A 94 -8.13 2.67 -1.81
N PHE A 95 -8.18 1.53 -1.10
CA PHE A 95 -6.98 0.75 -0.80
C PHE A 95 -6.33 0.16 -2.06
N GLY A 96 -7.14 -0.26 -3.04
CA GLY A 96 -6.69 -0.70 -4.35
C GLY A 96 -5.94 0.40 -5.09
N SER A 97 -6.40 1.65 -5.00
CA SER A 97 -5.72 2.81 -5.59
C SER A 97 -4.34 3.08 -4.97
N LEU A 98 -4.17 2.82 -3.66
CA LEU A 98 -2.87 2.89 -2.99
C LEU A 98 -1.91 1.81 -3.49
N ASN A 99 -2.47 0.70 -3.96
CA ASN A 99 -1.76 -0.51 -4.33
C ASN A 99 -1.44 -0.60 -5.83
N ASN A 100 -1.30 0.54 -6.51
CA ASN A 100 -1.22 0.59 -7.97
C ASN A 100 0.11 0.07 -8.57
N LYS A 101 1.15 -0.18 -7.75
CA LYS A 101 2.41 -0.83 -8.18
C LYS A 101 2.65 -2.20 -7.54
N TYR A 102 1.59 -2.91 -7.17
CA TYR A 102 1.71 -4.29 -6.70
C TYR A 102 2.42 -5.18 -7.73
N LYS A 103 3.00 -6.29 -7.26
CA LYS A 103 3.60 -7.32 -8.10
C LYS A 103 2.95 -8.66 -7.82
N LEU A 104 2.73 -9.43 -8.88
CA LEU A 104 2.31 -10.83 -8.80
C LEU A 104 3.24 -11.64 -9.69
N ASN A 105 4.13 -12.44 -9.09
CA ASN A 105 5.09 -13.28 -9.81
C ASN A 105 5.05 -14.70 -9.24
N ASN A 106 4.78 -15.71 -10.07
CA ASN A 106 4.69 -17.11 -9.65
C ASN A 106 3.82 -17.31 -8.41
N ASN A 107 2.61 -16.73 -8.40
CA ASN A 107 1.66 -16.70 -7.27
C ASN A 107 2.16 -15.98 -6.01
N VAL A 108 3.35 -15.38 -6.00
CA VAL A 108 3.79 -14.52 -4.90
C VAL A 108 3.26 -13.11 -5.15
N TYR A 109 2.40 -12.66 -4.24
CA TYR A 109 1.89 -11.29 -4.24
C TYR A 109 2.79 -10.41 -3.36
N THR A 110 3.05 -9.20 -3.84
CA THR A 110 3.76 -8.17 -3.09
C THR A 110 3.03 -6.85 -3.27
N ALA A 111 2.56 -6.26 -2.18
CA ALA A 111 1.87 -4.98 -2.20
C ALA A 111 2.79 -3.82 -2.57
N ASP A 112 2.22 -2.72 -3.06
CA ASP A 112 2.92 -1.44 -3.16
C ASP A 112 3.37 -0.99 -1.76
N PRO A 113 4.63 -0.54 -1.56
CA PRO A 113 5.09 0.02 -0.29
C PRO A 113 4.19 1.11 0.31
N LYS A 114 3.42 1.83 -0.51
CA LYS A 114 2.41 2.81 -0.05
C LYS A 114 1.34 2.21 0.86
N VAL A 115 0.97 0.95 0.64
CA VAL A 115 -0.01 0.24 1.47
C VAL A 115 0.53 0.10 2.90
N ASP A 116 1.81 -0.25 3.03
CA ASP A 116 2.47 -0.35 4.33
C ASP A 116 2.69 1.02 4.99
N GLN A 117 3.03 2.04 4.20
CA GLN A 117 3.12 3.41 4.70
C GLN A 117 1.78 3.91 5.24
N PHE A 118 0.67 3.61 4.57
CA PHE A 118 -0.67 3.90 5.06
C PHE A 118 -0.97 3.14 6.36
N ALA A 119 -0.65 1.85 6.44
CA ALA A 119 -0.83 1.06 7.67
C ALA A 119 -0.02 1.64 8.85
N GLN A 120 1.22 2.09 8.61
CA GLN A 120 2.05 2.75 9.61
C GLN A 120 1.47 4.10 10.04
N LEU A 121 0.94 4.90 9.11
CA LEU A 121 0.23 6.14 9.42
C LEU A 121 -1.00 5.86 10.29
N GLY A 122 -1.80 4.85 9.94
CA GLY A 122 -2.95 4.40 10.71
C GLY A 122 -2.58 4.03 12.15
N ALA A 123 -1.56 3.19 12.31
CA ALA A 123 -1.08 2.76 13.61
C ALA A 123 -0.47 3.92 14.43
N THR A 124 0.23 4.85 13.77
CA THR A 124 0.76 6.08 14.40
C THR A 124 -0.37 6.97 14.92
N CYS A 125 -1.38 7.23 14.09
CA CYS A 125 -2.52 8.07 14.47
C CYS A 125 -3.36 7.42 15.59
N LEU A 126 -3.50 6.08 15.58
CA LEU A 126 -4.16 5.36 16.65
C LEU A 126 -3.40 5.52 17.97
N GLU A 127 -2.07 5.44 17.93
CA GLU A 127 -1.24 5.64 19.11
C GLU A 127 -1.33 7.08 19.64
N PHE A 128 -1.37 8.09 18.76
CA PHE A 128 -1.64 9.47 19.17
C PHE A 128 -2.99 9.61 19.87
N ALA A 129 -4.05 8.96 19.35
CA ALA A 129 -5.38 8.99 19.97
C ALA A 129 -5.37 8.34 21.35
N ASN A 130 -4.75 7.16 21.47
CA ASN A 130 -4.62 6.45 22.74
C ASN A 130 -3.88 7.27 23.80
N ARG A 131 -2.84 8.00 23.40
CA ARG A 131 -2.03 8.84 24.29
C ARG A 131 -2.55 10.27 24.45
N LYS A 132 -3.65 10.63 23.78
CA LYS A 132 -4.17 12.01 23.73
C LYS A 132 -3.08 13.02 23.37
N ALA A 133 -2.27 12.68 22.37
CA ALA A 133 -1.14 13.50 21.97
C ALA A 133 -1.60 14.86 21.42
N ARG A 134 -0.91 15.94 21.83
CA ARG A 134 -1.24 17.32 21.44
C ARG A 134 -1.29 17.53 19.92
N ILE A 135 -0.53 16.74 19.16
CA ILE A 135 -0.52 16.84 17.69
C ILE A 135 -1.91 16.71 17.07
N LEU A 136 -2.83 15.96 17.70
CA LEU A 136 -4.20 15.79 17.22
C LEU A 136 -5.01 17.10 17.23
N GLU A 137 -4.67 18.03 18.13
CA GLU A 137 -5.30 19.35 18.23
C GLU A 137 -4.63 20.36 17.28
N THR A 138 -3.33 20.17 17.00
CA THR A 138 -2.55 21.10 16.18
C THR A 138 -2.49 20.73 14.70
N ASP A 139 -2.91 19.51 14.33
CA ASP A 139 -3.00 19.06 12.94
C ASP A 139 -4.13 19.79 12.21
N LYS A 140 -3.78 20.92 11.59
CA LYS A 140 -4.71 21.81 10.89
C LYS A 140 -5.53 21.13 9.78
N ASN A 141 -5.02 20.03 9.22
CA ASN A 141 -5.68 19.30 8.13
C ASN A 141 -6.56 18.15 8.63
N HIS A 142 -6.59 17.91 9.95
CA HIS A 142 -7.26 16.76 10.57
C HIS A 142 -6.89 15.43 9.91
N SER A 143 -5.65 15.34 9.44
CA SER A 143 -5.15 14.23 8.63
C SER A 143 -5.24 12.93 9.40
N CYS A 144 -4.90 12.92 10.71
CA CYS A 144 -5.05 11.72 11.53
C CYS A 144 -6.50 11.25 11.66
N SER A 145 -7.48 12.16 11.72
CA SER A 145 -8.90 11.76 11.77
C SER A 145 -9.34 11.07 10.47
N PHE A 146 -8.91 11.59 9.32
CA PHE A 146 -9.17 10.98 8.01
C PHE A 146 -8.46 9.63 7.84
N ILE A 147 -7.20 9.53 8.28
CA ILE A 147 -6.44 8.28 8.26
C ILE A 147 -7.12 7.25 9.17
N LEU A 148 -7.52 7.61 10.38
CA LEU A 148 -8.20 6.71 11.32
C LEU A 148 -9.55 6.23 10.81
N ALA A 149 -10.32 7.11 10.17
CA ALA A 149 -11.57 6.78 9.50
C ALA A 149 -11.38 5.63 8.50
N MET A 150 -10.35 5.71 7.67
CA MET A 150 -10.02 4.66 6.71
C MET A 150 -9.40 3.43 7.38
N TYR A 151 -8.50 3.60 8.35
CA TYR A 151 -7.84 2.50 9.07
C TYR A 151 -8.81 1.65 9.91
N MET A 152 -9.91 2.25 10.38
CA MET A 152 -11.01 1.55 11.04
C MET A 152 -11.63 0.46 10.16
N LEU A 153 -11.72 0.68 8.83
CA LEU A 153 -12.27 -0.30 7.88
C LEU A 153 -11.39 -1.55 7.78
N ALA A 154 -10.10 -1.39 8.08
CA ALA A 154 -9.12 -2.47 8.15
C ALA A 154 -9.02 -3.12 9.54
N GLY A 155 -9.96 -2.83 10.44
CA GLY A 155 -9.93 -3.39 11.79
C GLY A 155 -8.84 -2.80 12.69
N TYR A 156 -8.33 -1.60 12.36
CA TYR A 156 -7.15 -1.02 13.00
C TYR A 156 -5.92 -1.92 12.97
N GLN A 157 -5.77 -2.72 11.90
CA GLN A 157 -4.70 -3.69 11.74
C GLN A 157 -4.04 -3.56 10.38
N ARG A 158 -2.71 -3.73 10.34
CA ARG A 158 -1.95 -3.74 9.08
C ARG A 158 -2.47 -4.78 8.11
N ASP A 159 -2.67 -6.00 8.60
CA ASP A 159 -3.07 -7.14 7.77
C ASP A 159 -4.44 -6.91 7.12
N GLY A 160 -5.34 -6.16 7.79
CA GLY A 160 -6.58 -5.69 7.18
C GLY A 160 -6.37 -4.68 6.06
N VAL A 161 -5.43 -3.73 6.22
CA VAL A 161 -5.08 -2.77 5.16
C VAL A 161 -4.52 -3.51 3.96
N GLN A 162 -3.62 -4.46 4.18
CA GLN A 162 -3.02 -5.29 3.13
C GLN A 162 -4.07 -6.11 2.39
N THR A 163 -5.02 -6.70 3.14
CA THR A 163 -6.12 -7.47 2.56
C THR A 163 -7.06 -6.60 1.73
N LEU A 164 -7.48 -5.44 2.24
CA LEU A 164 -8.34 -4.51 1.50
C LEU A 164 -7.62 -3.94 0.27
N ALA A 165 -6.32 -3.68 0.35
CA ALA A 165 -5.50 -3.22 -0.77
C ALA A 165 -5.40 -4.27 -1.87
N MET A 166 -5.17 -5.54 -1.51
CA MET A 166 -5.13 -6.65 -2.45
C MET A 166 -6.50 -6.86 -3.12
N LEU A 167 -7.58 -6.95 -2.34
CA LEU A 167 -8.93 -7.16 -2.86
C LEU A 167 -9.47 -5.93 -3.63
N GLY A 168 -8.94 -4.75 -3.33
CA GLY A 168 -9.26 -3.51 -4.02
C GLY A 168 -8.67 -3.41 -5.42
N VAL A 169 -7.58 -4.12 -5.73
CA VAL A 169 -6.93 -4.10 -7.06
C VAL A 169 -7.92 -4.40 -8.19
N PRO A 170 -8.64 -5.55 -8.21
CA PRO A 170 -9.56 -5.85 -9.31
C PRO A 170 -10.67 -4.80 -9.44
N THR A 171 -11.20 -4.30 -8.32
CA THR A 171 -12.25 -3.27 -8.33
C THR A 171 -11.71 -1.96 -8.88
N TYR A 172 -10.55 -1.49 -8.42
CA TYR A 172 -9.89 -0.27 -8.90
C TYR A 172 -9.58 -0.36 -10.40
N VAL A 173 -9.05 -1.49 -10.86
CA VAL A 173 -8.80 -1.74 -12.28
C VAL A 173 -10.10 -1.73 -13.09
N TYR A 174 -11.15 -2.38 -12.60
CA TYR A 174 -12.45 -2.41 -13.26
C TYR A 174 -13.04 -0.99 -13.42
N TYR A 175 -12.99 -0.16 -12.37
CA TYR A 175 -13.47 1.23 -12.45
C TYR A 175 -12.65 2.06 -13.46
N ASN A 176 -11.33 1.96 -13.43
CA ASN A 176 -10.47 2.63 -14.41
C ASN A 176 -10.76 2.18 -15.85
N VAL A 177 -11.00 0.88 -16.06
CA VAL A 177 -11.39 0.33 -17.37
C VAL A 177 -12.75 0.89 -17.80
N LYS A 178 -13.72 0.93 -16.89
CA LYS A 178 -15.06 1.46 -17.18
C LYS A 178 -15.03 2.94 -17.55
N GLU A 179 -14.21 3.75 -16.87
CA GLU A 179 -14.04 5.17 -17.18
C GLU A 179 -13.33 5.41 -18.51
N LYS A 180 -12.33 4.59 -18.85
CA LYS A 180 -11.60 4.68 -20.13
C LYS A 180 -12.40 4.13 -21.32
N GLY A 181 -13.36 3.24 -21.06
CA GLY A 181 -14.08 2.44 -22.04
C GLY A 181 -13.44 1.06 -22.24
N VAL A 182 -14.25 0.00 -22.25
CA VAL A 182 -13.80 -1.42 -22.31
C VAL A 182 -12.91 -1.69 -23.53
N ASP A 183 -13.18 -1.05 -24.67
CA ASP A 183 -12.40 -1.19 -25.90
C ASP A 183 -10.97 -0.62 -25.79
N LYS A 184 -10.71 0.16 -24.74
CA LYS A 184 -9.38 0.72 -24.41
C LYS A 184 -8.73 0.02 -23.22
N ALA A 185 -9.38 -0.99 -22.65
CA ALA A 185 -8.80 -1.81 -21.60
C ALA A 185 -7.63 -2.62 -22.17
N SER A 186 -6.49 -2.55 -21.51
CA SER A 186 -5.37 -3.41 -21.85
C SER A 186 -5.69 -4.86 -21.49
N GLN A 187 -5.14 -5.81 -22.25
CA GLN A 187 -5.19 -7.23 -21.89
C GLN A 187 -4.61 -7.50 -20.49
N ALA A 188 -3.64 -6.69 -20.07
CA ALA A 188 -3.06 -6.73 -18.74
C ALA A 188 -4.07 -6.39 -17.64
N GLU A 189 -4.88 -5.33 -17.80
CA GLU A 189 -5.94 -4.96 -16.84
C GLU A 189 -6.99 -6.09 -16.72
N MET A 190 -7.39 -6.70 -17.83
CA MET A 190 -8.34 -7.83 -17.81
C MET A 190 -7.73 -9.09 -17.19
N GLN A 191 -6.45 -9.37 -17.44
CA GLN A 191 -5.74 -10.50 -16.84
C GLN A 191 -5.54 -10.30 -15.33
N THR A 192 -5.36 -9.06 -14.87
CA THR A 192 -5.34 -8.72 -13.45
C THR A 192 -6.63 -9.14 -12.77
N VAL A 193 -7.79 -8.72 -13.28
CA VAL A 193 -9.09 -9.07 -12.69
C VAL A 193 -9.24 -10.59 -12.56
N LYS A 194 -8.96 -11.34 -13.63
CA LYS A 194 -9.03 -12.80 -13.64
C LYS A 194 -8.06 -13.47 -12.66
N SER A 195 -6.84 -12.95 -12.54
CA SER A 195 -5.84 -13.54 -11.65
C SER A 195 -6.27 -13.44 -10.18
N PHE A 196 -6.92 -12.34 -9.80
CA PHE A 196 -7.40 -12.10 -8.44
C PHE A 196 -8.66 -12.90 -8.07
N GLU A 197 -9.35 -13.54 -9.02
CA GLU A 197 -10.41 -14.51 -8.70
C GLU A 197 -9.88 -15.71 -7.89
N LYS A 198 -8.58 -16.02 -8.04
CA LYS A 198 -7.88 -17.08 -7.31
C LYS A 198 -6.96 -16.52 -6.22
N TRP A 199 -7.29 -15.37 -5.63
CA TRP A 199 -6.43 -14.71 -4.64
C TRP A 199 -6.06 -15.61 -3.44
N ASN A 200 -6.93 -16.57 -3.09
CA ASN A 200 -6.71 -17.56 -2.04
C ASN A 200 -5.57 -18.55 -2.35
N THR A 201 -5.05 -18.55 -3.58
CA THR A 201 -3.91 -19.37 -4.00
C THR A 201 -2.58 -18.61 -3.95
N PHE A 202 -2.61 -17.31 -3.64
CA PHE A 202 -1.41 -16.50 -3.59
C PHE A 202 -0.59 -16.78 -2.32
N THR A 203 0.74 -16.74 -2.46
CA THR A 203 1.65 -16.64 -1.33
C THR A 203 1.66 -15.19 -0.87
N LEU A 204 1.23 -14.96 0.37
CA LEU A 204 1.10 -13.64 1.00
C LEU A 204 2.12 -13.49 2.14
N ASP A 205 2.62 -12.28 2.33
CA ASP A 205 3.48 -11.89 3.46
C ASP A 205 2.69 -11.28 4.64
N PHE A 206 1.36 -11.32 4.57
CA PHE A 206 0.41 -10.91 5.61
C PHE A 206 -0.67 -11.97 5.78
N LYS A 207 -1.38 -11.95 6.91
CA LYS A 207 -2.52 -12.86 7.14
C LYS A 207 -3.80 -12.21 6.59
N PRO A 208 -4.53 -12.85 5.65
CA PRO A 208 -5.80 -12.32 5.19
C PRO A 208 -6.76 -12.03 6.35
N PHE A 209 -7.23 -10.79 6.41
CA PHE A 209 -8.14 -10.33 7.44
C PHE A 209 -9.14 -9.33 6.84
N ILE A 210 -10.42 -9.62 7.03
CA ILE A 210 -11.52 -8.73 6.64
C ILE A 210 -12.43 -8.62 7.86
N VAL A 211 -12.77 -7.39 8.24
CA VAL A 211 -13.71 -7.16 9.33
C VAL A 211 -15.12 -7.62 8.93
N ASP A 212 -15.91 -8.08 9.90
CA ASP A 212 -17.29 -8.46 9.69
C ASP A 212 -18.25 -7.41 10.30
N TYR A 213 -19.55 -7.68 10.21
CA TYR A 213 -20.55 -6.81 10.82
C TYR A 213 -20.40 -6.72 12.34
N ASN A 214 -20.01 -7.82 13.01
CA ASN A 214 -19.86 -7.84 14.46
C ASN A 214 -18.72 -6.92 14.92
N TYR A 215 -17.63 -6.85 14.16
CA TYR A 215 -16.59 -5.86 14.39
C TYR A 215 -17.17 -4.44 14.40
N PHE A 216 -17.93 -4.06 13.37
CA PHE A 216 -18.53 -2.73 13.29
C PHE A 216 -19.53 -2.46 14.41
N LYS A 217 -20.33 -3.47 14.78
CA LYS A 217 -21.21 -3.39 15.94
C LYS A 217 -20.44 -3.07 17.22
N ASN A 218 -19.29 -3.71 17.44
CA ASN A 218 -18.47 -3.55 18.64
C ASN A 218 -17.71 -2.21 18.69
N VAL A 219 -17.21 -1.72 17.54
CA VAL A 219 -16.52 -0.42 17.48
C VAL A 219 -17.46 0.78 17.33
N GLY A 220 -18.77 0.52 17.25
CA GLY A 220 -19.81 1.52 17.10
C GLY A 220 -20.24 1.69 15.65
N VAL A 221 -21.23 0.89 15.24
CA VAL A 221 -21.78 0.90 13.87
C VAL A 221 -22.29 2.29 13.49
N ASP A 222 -22.80 3.05 14.46
CA ASP A 222 -23.25 4.43 14.26
C ASP A 222 -22.15 5.36 13.77
N THR A 223 -20.90 5.15 14.20
CA THR A 223 -19.75 5.93 13.74
C THR A 223 -19.53 5.71 12.24
N VAL A 224 -19.55 4.44 11.81
CA VAL A 224 -19.42 4.06 10.39
C VAL A 224 -20.59 4.63 9.59
N GLN A 225 -21.82 4.42 10.05
CA GLN A 225 -23.02 4.87 9.37
C GLN A 225 -23.05 6.40 9.18
N LYS A 226 -22.65 7.16 10.20
CA LYS A 226 -22.57 8.63 10.12
C LYS A 226 -21.46 9.11 9.19
N LEU A 227 -20.27 8.50 9.30
CA LEU A 227 -19.10 8.90 8.53
C LEU A 227 -19.29 8.64 7.02
N PHE A 228 -19.86 7.48 6.67
CA PHE A 228 -20.02 7.06 5.28
C PHE A 228 -21.43 7.32 4.72
N LYS A 229 -22.36 7.81 5.54
CA LYS A 229 -23.78 8.02 5.21
C LYS A 229 -24.42 6.77 4.62
N VAL A 230 -24.34 5.65 5.33
CA VAL A 230 -24.96 4.38 4.95
C VAL A 230 -25.70 3.78 6.15
N VAL A 231 -26.63 2.87 5.88
CA VAL A 231 -27.24 2.02 6.91
C VAL A 231 -26.67 0.62 6.75
N LEU A 232 -25.78 0.23 7.66
CA LEU A 232 -25.01 -1.00 7.53
C LEU A 232 -25.86 -2.19 7.97
N LYS A 233 -26.00 -3.17 7.09
CA LYS A 233 -26.62 -4.47 7.38
C LYS A 233 -25.56 -5.55 7.57
N PRO A 234 -25.88 -6.63 8.30
CA PRO A 234 -25.05 -7.83 8.34
C PRO A 234 -24.60 -8.30 6.95
#